data_AF-Q187A5-F1
#
_entry.id   AF-Q187A5-F1
#
_cell.length_a   1.000
_cell.length_b   1.000
_cell.length_c   1.000
_cell.angle_alpha   90.00
_cell.angle_beta   90.00
_cell.angle_gamma   90.00
#
_symmetry.space_group_name_H-M   'P 1'
#
loop_
_entity.id
_entity.type
_entity.pdbx_description
1 polymer ?
#
loop_
_entity_poly.entity_id
_entity_poly.type
_entity_poly.pdbx_seq_one_letter_code
_entity_poly.pdbx_strand_id
1 'polypeptide(L)'
;MEYSYSKMNLKKGDIVEVNLEKQANVILLDHINYVKFKNQRNYDYYGGFAKKNPCRMRVPNTGTWYLVVNQDGNSGIVNFSINTIQN
;
A
#
# COMPACT_ATOMS: atom_id res chain seq x y z
N MET A 1 -1.41 0.52 15.87
CA MET A 1 -0.46 0.96 14.82
C MET A 1 -1.10 2.13 14.09
N GLU A 2 -0.43 3.28 14.07
CA GLU A 2 -0.85 4.42 13.25
C GLU A 2 -0.45 4.17 11.79
N TYR A 3 -1.36 4.43 10.85
CA TYR A 3 -1.12 4.25 9.42
C TYR A 3 -2.01 5.18 8.62
N SER A 4 -1.55 5.52 7.42
CA SER A 4 -2.39 6.14 6.38
C SER A 4 -2.81 5.09 5.37
N TYR A 5 -3.96 5.27 4.73
CA TYR A 5 -4.39 4.37 3.67
C TYR A 5 -5.10 5.10 2.54
N SER A 6 -5.09 4.48 1.36
CA SER A 6 -5.90 4.89 0.21
C SER A 6 -6.64 3.68 -0.36
N LYS A 7 -7.92 3.87 -0.68
CA LYS A 7 -8.77 2.86 -1.32
C LYS A 7 -8.86 3.16 -2.81
N MET A 8 -8.55 2.19 -3.65
CA MET A 8 -8.55 2.33 -5.11
C MET A 8 -9.28 1.16 -5.75
N ASN A 9 -9.90 1.39 -6.92
CA ASN A 9 -10.36 0.31 -7.80
C ASN A 9 -9.35 0.19 -8.94
N LEU A 10 -8.69 -0.95 -9.03
CA LEU A 10 -7.58 -1.18 -9.96
C LEU A 10 -7.85 -2.39 -10.83
N LYS A 11 -7.31 -2.37 -12.05
CA LYS A 11 -7.37 -3.50 -12.98
C LYS A 11 -6.10 -4.35 -12.86
N LYS A 12 -6.22 -5.63 -13.20
CA LYS A 12 -5.05 -6.50 -13.36
C LYS A 12 -4.07 -5.86 -14.35
N GLY A 13 -2.81 -5.76 -13.95
CA GLY A 13 -1.74 -5.17 -14.76
C GLY A 13 -1.43 -3.71 -14.44
N ASP A 14 -2.36 -2.96 -13.82
CA ASP A 14 -2.10 -1.58 -13.38
C ASP A 14 -0.86 -1.53 -12.46
N ILE A 15 -0.14 -0.41 -12.50
CA ILE A 15 1.00 -0.16 -11.60
C ILE A 15 0.61 0.95 -10.63
N VAL A 16 0.65 0.63 -9.34
CA VAL A 16 0.56 1.61 -8.27
C VAL A 16 1.97 2.13 -8.01
N GLU A 17 2.20 3.40 -8.33
CA GLU A 17 3.42 4.13 -8.05
C GLU A 17 3.21 5.00 -6.80
N VAL A 18 4.12 4.86 -5.83
CA VAL A 18 4.05 5.60 -4.56
C VAL A 18 5.35 6.37 -4.38
N ASN A 19 5.21 7.68 -4.14
CA ASN A 19 6.31 8.54 -3.74
C ASN A 19 6.14 8.88 -2.27
N LEU A 20 7.19 8.66 -1.47
CA LEU A 20 7.19 8.86 -0.02
C LEU A 20 8.08 10.04 0.36
N GLU A 21 7.70 10.87 1.33
CA GLU A 21 8.62 11.88 1.85
C GLU A 21 9.77 11.28 2.68
N LYS A 22 9.56 10.09 3.28
CA LYS A 22 10.55 9.35 4.07
C LYS A 22 10.33 7.85 3.95
N GLN A 23 11.35 7.06 4.30
CA GLN A 23 11.26 5.60 4.28
C GLN A 23 10.12 5.10 5.18
N ALA A 24 9.36 4.13 4.66
CA ALA A 24 8.16 3.61 5.29
C ALA A 24 7.82 2.22 4.72
N ASN A 25 7.00 1.46 5.44
CA ASN A 25 6.32 0.32 4.86
C ASN A 25 5.22 0.80 3.92
N VAL A 26 5.19 0.22 2.73
CA VAL A 26 4.16 0.43 1.72
C VAL A 26 3.63 -0.94 1.32
N ILE A 27 2.40 -1.24 1.70
CA ILE A 27 1.78 -2.53 1.42
C ILE A 27 0.45 -2.34 0.69
N LEU A 28 0.20 -3.21 -0.29
CA LEU A 28 -1.03 -3.26 -1.06
C LEU A 28 -1.82 -4.51 -0.67
N LEU A 29 -3.06 -4.30 -0.26
CA LEU A 29 -3.95 -5.31 0.29
C LEU A 29 -5.25 -5.36 -0.51
N ASP A 30 -5.77 -6.56 -0.78
CA ASP A 30 -7.17 -6.68 -1.21
C ASP A 30 -8.12 -6.42 -0.01
N HIS A 31 -9.42 -6.45 -0.27
CA HIS A 31 -10.41 -6.22 0.77
C HIS A 31 -10.31 -7.21 1.96
N ILE A 32 -10.11 -8.51 1.70
CA ILE A 32 -10.05 -9.53 2.75
C ILE A 32 -8.81 -9.30 3.62
N ASN A 33 -7.67 -9.05 2.99
CA ASN A 33 -6.40 -8.81 3.66
C ASN A 33 -6.36 -7.47 4.39
N TYR A 34 -7.03 -6.43 3.88
CA TYR A 34 -7.20 -5.16 4.61
C TYR A 34 -8.03 -5.33 5.88
N VAL A 35 -9.11 -6.11 5.84
CA VAL A 35 -9.89 -6.43 7.03
C VAL A 35 -9.07 -7.23 8.05
N LYS A 36 -8.28 -8.21 7.59
CA LYS A 36 -7.35 -8.97 8.48
C LYS A 36 -6.29 -8.06 9.10
N PHE A 37 -5.67 -7.18 8.31
CA PHE A 37 -4.70 -6.17 8.76
C PHE A 37 -5.28 -5.28 9.87
N LYS A 38 -6.46 -4.70 9.66
CA LYS A 38 -7.13 -3.86 10.67
C LYS A 38 -7.40 -4.60 11.98
N ASN A 39 -7.71 -5.89 11.90
CA ASN A 39 -7.98 -6.74 13.05
C ASN A 39 -6.72 -7.41 13.61
N GLN A 40 -5.52 -7.03 13.16
CA GLN A 40 -4.24 -7.58 13.61
C GLN A 40 -4.16 -9.12 13.48
N ARG A 41 -4.77 -9.66 12.43
CA ARG A 41 -4.70 -11.09 12.07
C ARG A 41 -3.68 -11.29 10.96
N ASN A 42 -3.21 -12.52 10.76
CA ASN A 42 -2.33 -12.84 9.64
C ASN A 42 -2.97 -12.46 8.30
N TYR A 43 -2.27 -11.72 7.46
CA TYR A 43 -2.70 -11.25 6.15
C TYR A 43 -1.57 -11.39 5.13
N ASP A 44 -1.94 -11.52 3.86
CA ASP A 44 -1.01 -11.46 2.73
C ASP A 44 -0.98 -10.05 2.15
N TYR A 45 0.15 -9.69 1.54
CA TYR A 45 0.34 -8.35 0.98
C TYR A 45 1.32 -8.35 -0.19
N TYR A 46 1.24 -7.29 -1.00
CA TYR A 46 2.27 -6.94 -1.98
C TYR A 46 3.02 -5.70 -1.50
N GLY A 47 4.33 -5.63 -1.73
CA GLY A 47 5.17 -4.52 -1.28
C GLY A 47 6.02 -4.87 -0.06
N GLY A 48 6.26 -3.90 0.82
CA GLY A 48 7.14 -4.04 1.98
C GLY A 48 7.82 -2.71 2.36
N PHE A 49 8.97 -2.80 3.02
CA PHE A 49 9.73 -1.62 3.43
C PHE A 49 10.37 -0.92 2.23
N ALA A 50 9.89 0.28 1.90
CA ALA A 50 10.33 1.06 0.76
C ALA A 50 11.51 1.97 1.13
N LYS A 51 12.67 1.70 0.52
CA LYS A 51 13.92 2.46 0.73
C LYS A 51 14.19 3.53 -0.33
N LYS A 52 13.49 3.47 -1.47
CA LYS A 52 13.72 4.33 -2.65
C LYS A 52 12.38 4.73 -3.25
N ASN A 53 12.37 5.93 -3.84
CA ASN A 53 11.24 6.45 -4.61
C ASN A 53 11.52 6.41 -6.12
N PRO A 54 10.45 6.31 -6.94
CA PRO A 54 9.14 5.82 -6.53
C PRO A 54 9.20 4.30 -6.25
N CYS A 55 8.38 3.80 -5.32
CA CYS A 55 8.14 2.36 -5.23
C CYS A 55 6.93 1.98 -6.10
N ARG A 56 7.03 0.84 -6.80
CA ARG A 56 6.04 0.40 -7.78
C ARG A 56 5.55 -1.00 -7.45
N MET A 57 4.24 -1.20 -7.48
CA MET A 57 3.60 -2.49 -7.26
C MET A 57 2.64 -2.77 -8.41
N ARG A 58 2.82 -3.92 -9.06
CA ARG A 58 1.91 -4.38 -10.12
C ARG A 58 0.71 -5.06 -9.52
N VAL A 59 -0.48 -4.66 -9.95
CA VAL A 59 -1.76 -5.19 -9.48
C VAL A 59 -1.98 -6.59 -10.07
N PRO A 60 -2.10 -7.63 -9.23
CA PRO A 60 -2.18 -9.02 -9.71
C PRO A 60 -3.57 -9.36 -10.28
N ASN A 61 -4.63 -8.74 -9.76
CA ASN A 61 -6.03 -9.03 -10.09
C ASN A 61 -6.88 -7.76 -10.05
N THR A 62 -7.90 -7.69 -10.91
CA THR A 62 -8.88 -6.59 -10.91
C THR A 62 -9.71 -6.61 -9.64
N GLY A 63 -9.86 -5.47 -8.98
CA GLY A 63 -10.69 -5.35 -7.79
C GLY A 63 -10.45 -4.08 -6.98
N THR A 64 -11.00 -4.07 -5.77
CA THR A 64 -10.76 -3.02 -4.79
C THR A 64 -9.51 -3.34 -3.97
N TRP A 65 -8.60 -2.38 -3.95
CA TRP A 65 -7.32 -2.47 -3.27
C TRP A 65 -7.15 -1.34 -2.24
N TYR A 66 -6.39 -1.63 -1.21
CA TYR A 66 -6.06 -0.75 -0.10
C TYR A 66 -4.55 -0.62 -0.03
N LEU A 67 -4.03 0.57 -0.34
CA LEU A 67 -2.64 0.92 -0.07
C LEU A 67 -2.54 1.36 1.38
N VAL A 68 -1.63 0.78 2.16
CA VAL A 68 -1.34 1.17 3.53
C VAL A 68 0.11 1.64 3.63
N VAL A 69 0.32 2.78 4.28
CA VAL A 69 1.63 3.37 4.55
C VAL A 69 1.80 3.56 6.05
N ASN A 70 2.88 3.02 6.64
CA ASN A 70 3.20 3.16 8.07
C ASN A 70 4.72 3.15 8.34
N GLN A 71 5.14 3.57 9.55
CA GLN A 71 6.55 3.61 9.96
C GLN A 71 6.99 2.44 10.86
N ASP A 72 6.33 1.28 10.74
CA ASP A 72 6.72 0.05 11.46
C ASP A 72 7.04 0.22 12.96
N GLY A 73 6.08 0.76 13.71
CA GLY A 73 6.23 0.95 15.16
C GLY A 73 6.78 2.32 15.58
N ASN A 74 7.25 3.15 14.64
CA ASN A 74 7.48 4.56 14.91
C ASN A 74 6.18 5.35 14.81
N SER A 75 6.03 6.38 15.65
CA SER A 75 4.89 7.30 15.62
C SER A 75 5.01 8.29 14.46
N GLY A 76 3.87 8.67 13.89
CA GLY A 76 3.78 9.74 12.91
C GLY A 76 3.35 9.29 11.52
N ILE A 77 2.62 10.20 10.87
CA ILE A 77 2.15 10.05 9.49
C ILE A 77 3.32 10.24 8.52
N VAL A 78 3.35 9.44 7.46
CA VAL A 78 4.23 9.63 6.30
C VAL A 78 3.37 10.27 5.24
N ASN A 79 3.74 11.44 4.74
CA ASN A 79 3.11 11.99 3.56
C ASN A 79 3.59 11.22 2.32
N PHE A 80 2.65 10.98 1.41
CA PHE A 80 2.91 10.27 0.18
C PHE A 80 1.96 10.73 -0.92
N SER A 81 2.35 10.52 -2.17
CA SER A 81 1.48 10.65 -3.33
C SER A 81 1.36 9.31 -4.06
N ILE A 82 0.21 9.10 -4.70
CA ILE A 82 -0.07 7.90 -5.49
C ILE A 82 -0.27 8.33 -6.94
N ASN A 83 0.37 7.63 -7.86
CA ASN A 83 0.04 7.64 -9.27
C ASN A 83 -0.33 6.22 -9.72
N THR A 84 -1.40 6.10 -10.53
CA THR A 84 -1.81 4.81 -11.10
C THR A 84 -1.52 4.83 -12.59
N ILE A 85 -0.62 3.95 -13.03
CA ILE A 85 -0.34 3.76 -14.45
C ILE A 85 -1.26 2.62 -14.92
N GLN A 86 -2.22 2.96 -15.76
CA GLN A 86 -3.20 2.01 -16.28
C GLN A 86 -2.55 1.11 -17.34
N ASN A 87 -2.90 -0.17 -17.31
CA ASN A 87 -2.52 -1.13 -18.35
C ASN A 87 -3.39 -1.01 -19.62
#